data_AF-A0A060TGD0-F1
#
_entry.id   AF-A0A060TGD0-F1
#
_cell.length_a   1.000
_cell.length_b   1.000
_cell.length_c   1.000
_cell.angle_alpha   90.00
_cell.angle_beta   90.00
_cell.angle_gamma   90.00
#
_symmetry.space_group_name_H-M   'P 1'
#
loop_
_entity.id
_entity.type
_entity.pdbx_description
1 polymer ?
#
loop_
_entity_poly.entity_id
_entity_poly.type
_entity_poly.pdbx_seq_one_letter_code
_entity_poly.pdbx_strand_id
1 'polypeptide(L)'
;MLARAFGAPLRAQFCVRSAAPGRGPVRTVFERRFVRNNSSTSGNAGKRAEAASGQDAAARKEAFYRGLARARRDHENQKTLTLALYAASTIIAATALAYAAVPLYRVLCSSYGGKATNAADDAKFSPDRLIPVERKKRIRVTFSSEVSSILPWSFRPQQREVHVLPGETALAFYKAKNNSDKDIIGMATYSVVPDKAAPYFSKIQCFCFEEQQLRAGEEVDMPVFFFIDPDFVNDPNTAHVDDLVLHYTFFRAQYDDQGTLTPVDARAAAEIKATTPAPAAIA
;
A
#
# COMPACT_ATOMS: atom_id res chain seq x y z
N MET A 1 -11.25 4.08 30.19
CA MET A 1 -12.73 4.19 30.12
C MET A 1 -13.19 3.52 28.84
N LEU A 2 -14.06 2.51 29.00
CA LEU A 2 -14.90 1.84 27.99
C LEU A 2 -14.23 1.16 26.79
N ALA A 3 -13.75 -0.07 27.02
CA ALA A 3 -13.87 -1.15 26.05
C ALA A 3 -14.57 -2.32 26.75
N ARG A 4 -15.84 -2.56 26.42
CA ARG A 4 -16.56 -3.77 26.82
C ARG A 4 -17.53 -4.18 25.72
N ALA A 5 -17.44 -5.48 25.39
CA ALA A 5 -18.45 -6.32 24.77
C ALA A 5 -18.83 -6.01 23.31
N PHE A 6 -18.56 -6.95 22.39
CA PHE A 6 -19.51 -8.01 22.06
C PHE A 6 -18.84 -9.03 21.14
N GLY A 7 -18.70 -10.26 21.63
CA GLY A 7 -18.60 -11.43 20.78
C GLY A 7 -20.01 -11.96 20.48
N ALA A 8 -20.22 -12.49 19.28
CA ALA A 8 -20.87 -13.79 19.01
C ALA A 8 -21.24 -13.92 17.51
N PRO A 9 -21.30 -15.15 16.97
CA PRO A 9 -21.41 -15.45 15.55
C PRO A 9 -22.88 -15.66 15.14
N LEU A 10 -23.26 -15.17 13.96
CA LEU A 10 -24.57 -15.44 13.38
C LEU A 10 -24.43 -16.31 12.13
N ARG A 11 -24.73 -17.59 12.32
CA ARG A 11 -25.23 -18.51 11.29
C ARG A 11 -26.44 -17.86 10.61
N ALA A 12 -26.39 -17.72 9.28
CA ALA A 12 -27.57 -17.50 8.47
C ALA A 12 -27.61 -18.57 7.37
N GLN A 13 -28.39 -19.63 7.63
CA GLN A 13 -28.93 -20.52 6.61
C GLN A 13 -29.83 -19.70 5.68
N PHE A 14 -29.45 -19.57 4.41
CA PHE A 14 -30.39 -19.18 3.36
C PHE A 14 -30.96 -20.44 2.72
N CYS A 15 -32.17 -20.78 3.17
CA CYS A 15 -33.07 -21.74 2.56
C CYS A 15 -33.81 -21.01 1.42
N VAL A 16 -33.44 -21.27 0.16
CA VAL A 16 -34.21 -20.76 -0.99
C VAL A 16 -35.28 -21.79 -1.35
N ARG A 17 -36.48 -21.50 -0.87
CA ARG A 17 -37.75 -22.17 -1.19
C ARG A 17 -38.29 -21.55 -2.49
N SER A 18 -38.14 -22.24 -3.61
CA SER A 18 -38.75 -21.83 -4.88
C SER A 18 -40.24 -22.18 -4.86
N ALA A 19 -41.08 -21.16 -4.83
CA ALA A 19 -42.53 -21.25 -5.00
C ALA A 19 -42.90 -20.68 -6.38
N ALA A 20 -43.62 -21.48 -7.17
CA ALA A 20 -44.24 -21.09 -8.42
C ALA A 20 -45.37 -20.05 -8.20
N PRO A 21 -45.75 -19.32 -9.25
CA PRO A 21 -47.16 -19.33 -9.61
C PRO A 21 -47.40 -19.52 -11.11
N GLY A 22 -48.34 -20.42 -11.42
CA GLY A 22 -48.95 -20.55 -12.75
C GLY A 22 -50.19 -19.66 -12.92
N ARG A 23 -50.52 -19.42 -14.20
CA ARG A 23 -51.80 -19.05 -14.84
C ARG A 23 -51.42 -18.27 -16.10
N GLY A 24 -51.86 -18.56 -17.32
CA GLY A 24 -52.89 -19.42 -17.91
C GLY A 24 -53.06 -18.91 -19.36
N PRO A 25 -53.53 -19.73 -20.30
CA PRO A 25 -53.48 -19.42 -21.73
C PRO A 25 -54.75 -18.69 -22.21
N VAL A 26 -54.62 -17.70 -23.08
CA VAL A 26 -55.74 -17.19 -23.87
C VAL A 26 -55.28 -16.93 -25.30
N ARG A 27 -55.49 -17.93 -26.16
CA ARG A 27 -55.54 -17.78 -27.62
C ARG A 27 -57.00 -17.89 -28.01
N THR A 28 -57.63 -16.77 -28.34
CA THR A 28 -58.99 -16.75 -28.89
C THR A 28 -58.96 -16.47 -30.39
N VAL A 29 -59.27 -17.53 -31.13
CA VAL A 29 -60.22 -17.61 -32.25
C VAL A 29 -60.17 -16.48 -33.30
N PHE A 30 -59.56 -16.82 -34.43
CA PHE A 30 -59.75 -16.17 -35.72
C PHE A 30 -60.58 -17.11 -36.59
N GLU A 31 -61.88 -16.86 -36.74
CA GLU A 31 -62.70 -17.43 -37.80
C GLU A 31 -63.87 -16.49 -38.07
N ARG A 32 -63.86 -15.93 -39.27
CA ARG A 32 -64.83 -14.97 -39.79
C ARG A 32 -66.07 -15.74 -40.24
N ARG A 33 -67.21 -15.51 -39.60
CA ARG A 33 -68.51 -15.86 -40.18
C ARG A 33 -69.15 -14.61 -40.78
N PHE A 34 -69.09 -14.55 -42.10
CA PHE A 34 -69.71 -13.53 -42.94
C PHE A 34 -71.23 -13.69 -42.87
N VAL A 35 -71.90 -12.87 -42.06
CA VAL A 35 -73.37 -12.75 -42.07
C VAL A 35 -73.73 -11.56 -42.95
N ARG A 36 -74.20 -11.89 -44.16
CA ARG A 36 -74.83 -10.96 -45.10
C ARG A 36 -76.26 -10.74 -44.60
N ASN A 37 -76.59 -9.53 -44.16
CA ASN A 37 -77.99 -9.15 -43.93
C ASN A 37 -78.31 -7.86 -44.70
N ASN A 38 -79.43 -7.93 -45.40
CA ASN A 38 -79.85 -7.03 -46.45
C ASN A 38 -81.05 -6.22 -45.91
N SER A 39 -80.96 -4.89 -45.86
CA SER A 39 -82.15 -4.04 -45.81
C SER A 39 -81.79 -2.60 -46.14
N SER A 40 -82.26 -2.20 -47.30
CA SER A 40 -82.36 -0.84 -47.82
C SER A 40 -83.20 0.07 -46.91
N THR A 41 -82.66 1.21 -46.49
CA THR A 41 -83.47 2.43 -46.41
C THR A 41 -82.62 3.69 -46.54
N SER A 42 -83.01 4.47 -47.53
CA SER A 42 -82.50 5.77 -47.95
C SER A 42 -82.79 6.87 -46.91
N GLY A 43 -81.89 7.86 -46.83
CA GLY A 43 -82.24 9.19 -46.35
C GLY A 43 -81.37 9.74 -45.22
N ASN A 44 -80.50 10.69 -45.59
CA ASN A 44 -79.99 11.76 -44.72
C ASN A 44 -78.88 11.46 -43.69
N ALA A 45 -77.95 10.55 -44.01
CA ALA A 45 -76.70 10.35 -43.27
C ALA A 45 -75.51 11.21 -43.78
N GLY A 46 -75.76 12.24 -44.60
CA GLY A 46 -74.70 12.94 -45.34
C GLY A 46 -73.91 14.00 -44.56
N LYS A 47 -74.39 14.50 -43.42
CA LYS A 47 -73.74 15.65 -42.73
C LYS A 47 -73.18 15.38 -41.34
N ARG A 48 -73.50 14.23 -40.71
CA ARG A 48 -72.91 13.80 -39.42
C ARG A 48 -71.79 12.77 -39.57
N ALA A 49 -71.76 12.02 -40.68
CA ALA A 49 -70.73 11.01 -40.94
C ALA A 49 -69.35 11.63 -41.27
N GLU A 50 -69.34 12.81 -41.90
CA GLU A 50 -68.10 13.49 -42.28
C GLU A 50 -67.28 13.92 -41.04
N ALA A 51 -67.94 14.45 -40.00
CA ALA A 51 -67.28 14.94 -38.78
C ALA A 51 -66.74 13.81 -37.88
N ALA A 52 -67.45 12.68 -37.79
CA ALA A 52 -66.98 11.51 -37.03
C ALA A 52 -65.79 10.83 -37.71
N SER A 53 -65.79 10.76 -39.05
CA SER A 53 -64.70 10.16 -39.83
C SER A 53 -63.37 10.92 -39.71
N GLY A 54 -63.44 12.26 -39.54
CA GLY A 54 -62.27 13.11 -39.34
C GLY A 54 -61.64 12.96 -37.96
N GLN A 55 -62.47 12.82 -36.92
CA GLN A 55 -62.01 12.64 -35.53
C GLN A 55 -61.37 11.26 -35.31
N ASP A 56 -61.95 10.20 -35.88
CA ASP A 56 -61.39 8.84 -35.80
C ASP A 56 -60.07 8.70 -36.59
N ALA A 57 -59.94 9.41 -37.71
CA ALA A 57 -58.71 9.44 -38.50
C ALA A 57 -57.56 10.17 -37.77
N ALA A 58 -57.86 11.25 -37.04
CA ALA A 58 -56.88 11.97 -36.22
C ALA A 58 -56.40 11.12 -35.03
N ALA A 59 -57.33 10.50 -34.30
CA ALA A 59 -57.01 9.62 -33.18
C ALA A 59 -56.16 8.40 -33.60
N ARG A 60 -56.43 7.82 -34.79
CA ARG A 60 -55.67 6.68 -35.31
C ARG A 60 -54.24 7.07 -35.75
N LYS A 61 -54.06 8.27 -36.30
CA LYS A 61 -52.73 8.82 -36.61
C LYS A 61 -51.93 9.08 -35.32
N GLU A 62 -52.54 9.66 -34.30
CA GLU A 62 -51.88 9.86 -33.01
C GLU A 62 -51.45 8.55 -32.35
N ALA A 63 -52.30 7.52 -32.36
CA ALA A 63 -51.95 6.20 -31.84
C ALA A 63 -50.74 5.59 -32.57
N PHE A 64 -50.65 5.77 -33.89
CA PHE A 64 -49.53 5.32 -34.71
C PHE A 64 -48.22 6.06 -34.38
N TYR A 65 -48.24 7.39 -34.30
CA TYR A 65 -47.06 8.18 -33.92
C TYR A 65 -46.61 7.88 -32.47
N ARG A 66 -47.56 7.69 -31.54
CA ARG A 66 -47.26 7.25 -30.16
C ARG A 66 -46.63 5.85 -30.13
N GLY A 67 -47.05 4.94 -31.03
CA GLY A 67 -46.45 3.62 -31.20
C GLY A 67 -44.98 3.67 -31.66
N LEU A 68 -44.69 4.48 -32.69
CA LEU A 68 -43.31 4.70 -33.17
C LEU A 68 -42.42 5.33 -32.10
N ALA A 69 -42.96 6.29 -31.33
CA ALA A 69 -42.24 6.91 -30.22
C ALA A 69 -41.98 5.95 -29.05
N ARG A 70 -42.82 4.92 -28.84
CA ARG A 70 -42.57 3.86 -27.85
C ARG A 70 -41.48 2.91 -28.33
N ALA A 71 -41.56 2.42 -29.57
CA ALA A 71 -40.55 1.54 -30.16
C ALA A 71 -39.14 2.16 -30.20
N ARG A 72 -39.03 3.47 -30.47
CA ARG A 72 -37.74 4.20 -30.40
C ARG A 72 -37.20 4.24 -28.96
N ARG A 73 -38.06 4.54 -27.98
CA ARG A 73 -37.68 4.55 -26.55
C ARG A 73 -37.28 3.17 -26.06
N ASP A 74 -37.94 2.11 -26.51
CA ASP A 74 -37.58 0.74 -26.13
C ASP A 74 -36.18 0.37 -26.66
N HIS A 75 -35.85 0.75 -27.90
CA HIS A 75 -34.49 0.57 -28.43
C HIS A 75 -33.43 1.42 -27.72
N GLU A 76 -33.75 2.65 -27.35
CA GLU A 76 -32.86 3.52 -26.57
C GLU A 76 -32.65 2.98 -25.15
N ASN A 77 -33.73 2.53 -24.49
CA ASN A 77 -33.70 1.93 -23.17
C ASN A 77 -32.88 0.63 -23.15
N GLN A 78 -33.00 -0.22 -24.18
CA GLN A 78 -32.17 -1.42 -24.27
C GLN A 78 -30.68 -1.09 -24.40
N LYS A 79 -30.32 -0.04 -25.15
CA LYS A 79 -28.94 0.42 -25.28
C LYS A 79 -28.42 1.04 -23.98
N THR A 80 -29.21 1.87 -23.30
CA THR A 80 -28.81 2.49 -22.03
C THR A 80 -28.70 1.47 -20.91
N LEU A 81 -29.59 0.48 -20.83
CA LEU A 81 -29.49 -0.62 -19.87
C LEU A 81 -28.25 -1.48 -20.12
N THR A 82 -27.98 -1.82 -21.38
CA THR A 82 -26.78 -2.60 -21.74
C THR A 82 -25.50 -1.84 -21.38
N LEU A 83 -25.44 -0.53 -21.68
CA LEU A 83 -24.31 0.33 -21.33
C LEU A 83 -24.13 0.45 -19.80
N ALA A 84 -25.24 0.62 -19.06
CA ALA A 84 -25.22 0.71 -17.61
C ALA A 84 -24.71 -0.57 -16.95
N LEU A 85 -25.09 -1.74 -17.47
CA LEU A 85 -24.58 -3.03 -16.99
C LEU A 85 -23.08 -3.18 -17.23
N TYR A 86 -22.57 -2.79 -18.42
CA TYR A 86 -21.13 -2.80 -18.67
C TYR A 86 -20.37 -1.85 -17.75
N ALA A 87 -20.87 -0.61 -17.58
CA ALA A 87 -20.25 0.35 -16.67
C ALA A 87 -20.26 -0.12 -15.20
N ALA A 88 -21.34 -0.75 -14.74
CA ALA A 88 -21.39 -1.33 -13.41
C ALA A 88 -20.38 -2.47 -13.25
N SER A 89 -20.25 -3.33 -14.27
CA SER A 89 -19.31 -4.46 -14.24
C SER A 89 -17.84 -4.01 -14.16
N THR A 90 -17.46 -2.94 -14.87
CA THR A 90 -16.09 -2.43 -14.86
C THR A 90 -15.75 -1.76 -13.53
N ILE A 91 -16.69 -1.03 -12.93
CA ILE A 91 -16.52 -0.43 -11.60
C ILE A 91 -16.31 -1.54 -10.56
N ILE A 92 -17.18 -2.55 -10.53
CA ILE A 92 -17.07 -3.66 -9.58
C ILE A 92 -15.75 -4.42 -9.77
N ALA A 93 -15.36 -4.69 -11.02
CA ALA A 93 -14.09 -5.36 -11.32
C ALA A 93 -12.88 -4.54 -10.87
N ALA A 94 -12.86 -3.23 -11.13
CA ALA A 94 -11.78 -2.34 -10.70
C ALA A 94 -11.67 -2.28 -9.17
N THR A 95 -12.80 -2.16 -8.47
CA THR A 95 -12.81 -2.14 -7.00
C THR A 95 -12.37 -3.48 -6.40
N ALA A 96 -12.84 -4.61 -6.96
CA ALA A 96 -12.41 -5.93 -6.52
C ALA A 96 -10.89 -6.13 -6.73
N LEU A 97 -10.36 -5.67 -7.87
CA LEU A 97 -8.94 -5.78 -8.18
C LEU A 97 -8.07 -4.89 -7.27
N ALA A 98 -8.53 -3.68 -6.95
CA ALA A 98 -7.87 -2.81 -5.98
C ALA A 98 -7.83 -3.44 -4.58
N TYR A 99 -8.92 -4.07 -4.14
CA TYR A 99 -8.98 -4.74 -2.84
C TYR A 99 -8.13 -6.03 -2.81
N ALA A 100 -8.07 -6.77 -3.92
CA ALA A 100 -7.26 -7.97 -4.06
C ALA A 100 -5.75 -7.69 -4.21
N ALA A 101 -5.37 -6.49 -4.68
CA ALA A 101 -3.96 -6.11 -4.85
C ALA A 101 -3.20 -6.11 -3.52
N VAL A 102 -3.82 -5.68 -2.42
CA VAL A 102 -3.17 -5.61 -1.09
C VAL A 102 -2.75 -7.00 -0.56
N PRO A 103 -3.62 -8.01 -0.47
CA PRO A 103 -3.21 -9.35 -0.04
C PRO A 103 -2.29 -10.04 -1.05
N LEU A 104 -2.49 -9.84 -2.35
CA LEU A 104 -1.59 -10.38 -3.37
C LEU A 104 -0.17 -9.82 -3.23
N TYR A 105 -0.05 -8.51 -2.99
CA TYR A 105 1.22 -7.85 -2.71
C TYR A 105 1.89 -8.45 -1.48
N ARG A 106 1.15 -8.69 -0.39
CA ARG A 106 1.70 -9.31 0.83
C ARG A 106 2.26 -10.71 0.58
N VAL A 107 1.59 -11.52 -0.24
CA VAL A 107 2.06 -12.89 -0.57
C VAL A 107 3.28 -12.84 -1.50
N LEU A 108 3.29 -11.94 -2.49
CA LEU A 108 4.45 -11.78 -3.37
C LEU A 108 5.66 -11.22 -2.61
N CYS A 109 5.46 -10.26 -1.70
CA CYS A 109 6.51 -9.76 -0.84
C CYS A 109 7.01 -10.84 0.13
N SER A 110 6.15 -11.64 0.77
CA SER A 110 6.63 -12.69 1.67
C SER A 110 7.37 -13.84 0.98
N SER A 111 7.06 -14.11 -0.29
CA SER A 111 7.66 -15.22 -1.06
C SER A 111 8.89 -14.83 -1.86
N TYR A 112 8.89 -13.68 -2.55
CA TYR A 112 9.98 -13.22 -3.41
C TYR A 112 10.78 -12.05 -2.84
N GLY A 113 10.16 -11.21 -2.00
CA GLY A 113 10.77 -10.00 -1.42
C GLY A 113 11.19 -10.22 0.03
N GLY A 114 12.25 -11.00 0.26
CA GLY A 114 12.85 -11.28 1.56
C GLY A 114 12.24 -10.56 2.78
N LYS A 115 11.32 -11.25 3.47
CA LYS A 115 10.91 -11.02 4.86
C LYS A 115 10.68 -9.55 5.27
N ALA A 116 9.69 -8.88 4.69
CA ALA A 116 9.14 -7.62 5.22
C ALA A 116 7.76 -7.82 5.88
N THR A 117 7.61 -8.84 6.73
CA THR A 117 6.44 -8.97 7.61
C THR A 117 6.89 -8.72 9.03
N ASN A 118 6.30 -7.74 9.72
CA ASN A 118 6.55 -7.40 11.14
C ASN A 118 6.38 -8.60 12.10
N ALA A 119 5.73 -9.69 11.67
CA ALA A 119 5.67 -10.96 12.40
C ALA A 119 6.99 -11.75 12.43
N ALA A 120 7.96 -11.41 11.57
CA ALA A 120 9.30 -12.01 11.61
C ALA A 120 10.15 -11.43 12.74
N ASP A 121 9.84 -10.21 13.22
CA ASP A 121 10.62 -9.54 14.25
C ASP A 121 10.43 -10.20 15.62
N ASP A 122 9.19 -10.53 16.03
CA ASP A 122 8.92 -11.24 17.29
C ASP A 122 9.59 -12.63 17.36
N ALA A 123 9.68 -13.33 16.22
CA ALA A 123 10.35 -14.63 16.12
C ALA A 123 11.90 -14.51 16.06
N LYS A 124 12.44 -13.40 15.54
CA LYS A 124 13.89 -13.13 15.50
C LYS A 124 14.45 -12.79 16.87
N PHE A 125 13.68 -12.12 17.73
CA PHE A 125 14.10 -11.72 19.09
C PHE A 125 13.69 -12.71 20.19
N SER A 126 13.24 -13.91 19.84
CA SER A 126 12.90 -14.94 20.84
C SER A 126 14.13 -15.37 21.66
N PRO A 127 13.99 -15.61 22.98
CA PRO A 127 15.11 -15.92 23.87
C PRO A 127 15.92 -17.15 23.45
N ASP A 128 15.30 -18.11 22.75
CA ASP A 128 15.96 -19.31 22.23
C ASP A 128 17.01 -19.01 21.14
N ARG A 129 16.92 -17.86 20.45
CA ARG A 129 17.83 -17.42 19.39
C ARG A 129 19.08 -16.69 19.90
N LEU A 130 19.06 -16.26 21.16
CA LEU A 130 20.14 -15.52 21.84
C LEU A 130 21.14 -16.45 22.54
N ILE A 131 21.11 -17.75 22.19
CA ILE A 131 22.02 -18.75 22.73
C ILE A 131 23.21 -18.88 21.76
N PRO A 132 24.45 -18.64 22.21
CA PRO A 132 25.61 -18.72 21.35
C PRO A 132 25.80 -20.15 20.83
N VAL A 133 25.93 -20.29 19.51
CA VAL A 133 26.22 -21.57 18.87
C VAL A 133 27.74 -21.70 18.71
N GLU A 134 28.36 -22.45 19.62
CA GLU A 134 29.82 -22.68 19.65
C GLU A 134 30.38 -23.47 18.45
N ARG A 135 29.51 -23.94 17.53
CA ARG A 135 29.90 -24.79 16.39
C ARG A 135 30.68 -24.06 15.29
N LYS A 136 30.69 -22.72 15.27
CA LYS A 136 31.36 -21.91 14.23
C LYS A 136 32.45 -21.01 14.82
N LYS A 137 33.39 -20.61 13.96
CA LYS A 137 34.42 -19.60 14.28
C LYS A 137 33.77 -18.27 14.66
N ARG A 138 34.47 -17.50 15.50
CA ARG A 138 34.10 -16.11 15.80
C ARG A 138 34.15 -15.29 14.51
N ILE A 139 33.08 -14.55 14.30
CA ILE A 139 32.89 -13.67 13.15
C ILE A 139 33.45 -12.30 13.52
N ARG A 140 34.26 -11.72 12.63
CA ARG A 140 34.80 -10.38 12.81
C ARG A 140 33.80 -9.36 12.27
N VAL A 141 33.36 -8.47 13.15
CA VAL A 141 32.51 -7.33 12.79
C VAL A 141 33.36 -6.08 12.83
N THR A 142 33.61 -5.49 11.66
CA THR A 142 34.34 -4.23 11.49
C THR A 142 33.36 -3.07 11.44
N PHE A 143 33.67 -2.02 12.17
CA PHE A 143 32.87 -0.81 12.22
C PHE A 143 33.47 0.28 11.37
N SER A 144 32.67 0.80 10.44
CA SER A 144 33.03 1.92 9.58
C SER A 144 32.05 3.06 9.80
N SER A 145 32.57 4.28 9.75
CA SER A 145 31.77 5.49 9.86
C SER A 145 32.09 6.49 8.76
N GLU A 146 31.05 7.15 8.26
CA GLU A 146 31.12 8.23 7.30
C GLU A 146 30.15 9.34 7.69
N VAL A 147 30.50 10.57 7.34
CA VAL A 147 29.71 11.78 7.60
C VAL A 147 29.64 12.56 6.31
N SER A 148 28.45 13.01 5.93
CA SER A 148 28.27 13.87 4.77
C SER A 148 29.07 15.16 4.94
N SER A 149 29.67 15.66 3.86
CA SER A 149 30.47 16.90 3.86
C SER A 149 29.68 18.15 4.29
N ILE A 150 28.35 18.07 4.23
CA ILE A 150 27.39 19.12 4.60
C ILE A 150 27.17 19.19 6.13
N LEU A 151 27.51 18.11 6.84
CA LEU A 151 27.35 17.95 8.26
C LEU A 151 28.72 18.11 8.94
N PRO A 152 28.99 19.24 9.64
CA PRO A 152 30.28 19.50 10.29
C PRO A 152 30.44 18.69 11.59
N TRP A 153 30.16 17.40 11.53
CA TRP A 153 30.30 16.46 12.65
C TRP A 153 31.52 15.58 12.44
N SER A 154 32.18 15.24 13.54
CA SER A 154 33.12 14.13 13.56
C SER A 154 32.44 12.91 14.14
N PHE A 155 32.30 11.87 13.33
CA PHE A 155 31.66 10.62 13.71
C PHE A 155 32.62 9.46 13.50
N ARG A 156 33.01 8.78 14.58
CA ARG A 156 34.03 7.72 14.57
C ARG A 156 33.63 6.56 15.49
N PRO A 157 33.88 5.30 15.09
CA PRO A 157 33.71 4.19 16.01
C PRO A 157 34.77 4.25 17.10
N GLN A 158 34.40 3.94 18.35
CA GLN A 158 35.36 3.80 19.46
C GLN A 158 36.21 2.53 19.32
N GLN A 159 35.60 1.47 18.77
CA GLN A 159 36.22 0.17 18.53
C GLN A 159 36.21 -0.07 17.02
N ARG A 160 37.34 -0.47 16.42
CA ARG A 160 37.38 -0.73 14.97
C ARG A 160 36.79 -2.08 14.59
N GLU A 161 36.92 -3.07 15.47
CA GLU A 161 36.44 -4.42 15.24
C GLU A 161 36.08 -5.12 16.55
N VAL A 162 35.18 -6.09 16.47
CA VAL A 162 34.86 -7.03 17.55
C VAL A 162 34.69 -8.42 16.96
N HIS A 163 35.00 -9.43 17.77
CA HIS A 163 34.85 -10.83 17.39
C HIS A 163 33.71 -11.44 18.21
N VAL A 164 32.65 -11.89 17.55
CA VAL A 164 31.43 -12.37 18.19
C VAL A 164 31.03 -13.74 17.64
N LEU A 165 30.41 -14.57 18.48
CA LEU A 165 29.81 -15.83 18.03
C LEU A 165 28.39 -15.59 17.50
N PRO A 166 27.91 -16.39 16.52
CA PRO A 166 26.49 -16.42 16.18
C PRO A 166 25.63 -16.75 17.41
N GLY A 167 24.62 -15.94 17.69
CA GLY A 167 23.78 -15.98 18.88
C GLY A 167 24.30 -15.15 20.06
N GLU A 168 25.56 -14.69 20.02
CA GLU A 168 26.14 -13.81 21.04
C GLU A 168 25.72 -12.36 20.79
N THR A 169 25.22 -11.70 21.83
CA THR A 169 24.93 -10.27 21.79
C THR A 169 26.17 -9.45 22.06
N ALA A 170 26.40 -8.40 21.28
CA ALA A 170 27.51 -7.49 21.47
C ALA A 170 27.07 -6.02 21.47
N LEU A 171 27.85 -5.21 22.17
CA LEU A 171 27.67 -3.77 22.29
C LEU A 171 28.89 -3.05 21.71
N ALA A 172 28.66 -2.15 20.77
CA ALA A 172 29.68 -1.27 20.21
C ALA A 172 29.30 0.20 20.44
N PHE A 173 30.31 1.05 20.56
CA PHE A 173 30.10 2.49 20.77
C PHE A 173 30.65 3.28 19.60
N TYR A 174 29.88 4.28 19.18
CA TYR A 174 30.35 5.31 18.28
C TYR A 174 30.36 6.65 19.00
N LYS A 175 31.31 7.51 18.64
CA LYS A 175 31.42 8.86 19.17
C LYS A 175 31.06 9.85 18.07
N ALA A 176 30.09 10.71 18.37
CA ALA A 176 29.72 11.83 17.53
C ALA A 176 30.00 13.15 18.26
N LYS A 177 30.57 14.10 17.53
CA LYS A 177 30.80 15.45 18.03
C LYS A 177 30.40 16.49 16.99
N ASN A 178 29.65 17.49 17.43
CA ASN A 178 29.30 18.65 16.62
C ASN A 178 30.43 19.68 16.68
N ASN A 179 31.11 19.92 15.55
CA ASN A 179 32.20 20.91 15.47
C ASN A 179 31.72 22.28 15.00
N SER A 180 30.40 22.51 14.97
CA SER A 180 29.78 23.78 14.61
C SER A 180 29.32 24.56 15.84
N ASP A 181 29.16 25.87 15.68
CA ASP A 181 28.65 26.80 16.70
C ASP A 181 27.11 26.84 16.77
N LYS A 182 26.45 25.99 15.98
CA LYS A 182 24.99 25.85 15.93
C LYS A 182 24.56 24.42 16.24
N ASP A 183 23.38 24.30 16.80
CA ASP A 183 22.69 23.04 16.98
C ASP A 183 22.31 22.48 15.61
N ILE A 184 22.62 21.21 15.38
CA ILE A 184 22.35 20.53 14.12
C ILE A 184 21.60 19.24 14.42
N ILE A 185 20.66 18.91 13.54
CA ILE A 185 19.95 17.63 13.56
C ILE A 185 20.55 16.75 12.47
N GLY A 186 20.96 15.55 12.88
CA GLY A 186 21.51 14.52 12.00
C GLY A 186 20.64 13.28 12.02
N MET A 187 20.57 12.61 10.87
CA MET A 187 19.98 11.28 10.75
C MET A 187 21.03 10.34 10.15
N ALA A 188 21.20 9.17 10.77
CA ALA A 188 22.12 8.17 10.26
C ALA A 188 21.41 7.11 9.44
N THR A 189 22.13 6.49 8.53
CA THR A 189 21.70 5.26 7.85
C THR A 189 22.79 4.23 7.99
N TYR A 190 22.44 2.95 7.87
CA TYR A 190 23.39 1.86 7.98
C TYR A 190 23.29 0.89 6.82
N SER A 191 24.41 0.23 6.54
CA SER A 191 24.49 -0.90 5.64
C SER A 191 25.38 -1.99 6.24
N VAL A 192 25.10 -3.24 5.86
CA VAL A 192 25.85 -4.42 6.30
C VAL A 192 26.40 -5.10 5.05
N VAL A 193 27.71 -5.30 5.02
CA VAL A 193 28.42 -5.96 3.91
C VAL A 193 29.10 -7.22 4.44
N PRO A 194 29.02 -8.37 3.74
CA PRO A 194 28.33 -8.60 2.47
C PRO A 194 26.81 -8.74 2.61
N ASP A 195 26.06 -8.39 1.56
CA ASP A 195 24.59 -8.40 1.55
C ASP A 195 23.97 -9.76 1.91
N LYS A 196 24.68 -10.85 1.63
CA LYS A 196 24.26 -12.23 2.00
C LYS A 196 24.15 -12.43 3.51
N ALA A 197 24.92 -11.69 4.29
CA ALA A 197 24.92 -11.75 5.75
C ALA A 197 23.91 -10.77 6.38
N ALA A 198 23.46 -9.76 5.63
CA ALA A 198 22.55 -8.73 6.13
C ALA A 198 21.24 -9.27 6.75
N PRO A 199 20.58 -10.33 6.21
CA PRO A 199 19.35 -10.86 6.80
C PRO A 199 19.52 -11.47 8.20
N TYR A 200 20.73 -11.93 8.51
CA TYR A 200 21.12 -12.57 9.77
C TYR A 200 21.65 -11.58 10.79
N PHE A 201 22.02 -10.37 10.36
CA PHE A 201 22.47 -9.31 11.24
C PHE A 201 21.25 -8.57 11.82
N SER A 202 21.00 -8.76 13.11
CA SER A 202 19.88 -8.14 13.81
C SER A 202 20.39 -7.03 14.73
N LYS A 203 20.00 -5.79 14.43
CA LYS A 203 20.27 -4.65 15.30
C LYS A 203 19.10 -4.47 16.27
N ILE A 204 19.35 -4.68 17.56
CA ILE A 204 18.31 -4.61 18.60
C ILE A 204 18.01 -3.14 18.96
N GLN A 205 19.03 -2.27 19.04
CA GLN A 205 18.87 -0.85 19.39
C GLN A 205 19.75 0.05 18.52
N CYS A 206 19.15 1.06 17.87
CA CYS A 206 19.73 1.84 16.78
C CYS A 206 19.35 3.33 16.82
N PHE A 207 20.35 4.19 16.96
CA PHE A 207 20.22 5.65 16.75
C PHE A 207 19.86 6.05 15.31
N CYS A 208 19.78 5.09 14.39
CA CYS A 208 19.80 5.29 12.95
C CYS A 208 18.44 5.53 12.32
N PHE A 209 17.39 5.58 13.14
CA PHE A 209 16.08 6.01 12.68
C PHE A 209 15.48 7.09 13.56
N GLU A 210 16.30 7.62 14.49
CA GLU A 210 15.93 8.70 15.37
C GLU A 210 16.79 9.91 15.05
N GLU A 211 16.14 11.05 14.93
CA GLU A 211 16.81 12.33 14.79
C GLU A 211 17.68 12.59 16.02
N GLN A 212 18.98 12.69 15.77
CA GLN A 212 19.93 13.07 16.80
C GLN A 212 20.16 14.58 16.69
N GLN A 213 19.75 15.31 17.71
CA GLN A 213 20.10 16.71 17.86
C GLN A 213 21.35 16.81 18.72
N LEU A 214 22.43 17.38 18.17
CA LEU A 214 23.63 17.70 18.93
C LEU A 214 23.78 19.21 19.04
N ARG A 215 23.95 19.71 20.26
CA ARG A 215 24.23 21.12 20.52
C ARG A 215 25.58 21.53 19.98
N ALA A 216 25.79 22.83 19.82
CA ALA A 216 27.09 23.37 19.45
C ALA A 216 28.22 22.84 20.37
N GLY A 217 29.25 22.23 19.78
CA GLY A 217 30.39 21.66 20.52
C GLY A 217 30.12 20.38 21.31
N GLU A 218 28.88 19.86 21.32
CA GLU A 218 28.51 18.68 22.12
C GLU A 218 29.13 17.39 21.56
N GLU A 219 29.56 16.51 22.46
CA GLU A 219 30.09 15.18 22.16
C GLU A 219 29.27 14.13 22.90
N VAL A 220 28.77 13.13 22.18
CA VAL A 220 27.90 12.07 22.70
C VAL A 220 28.40 10.71 22.23
N ASP A 221 28.39 9.73 23.15
CA ASP A 221 28.62 8.33 22.85
C ASP A 221 27.29 7.63 22.52
N MET A 222 27.20 7.08 21.31
CA MET A 222 26.02 6.42 20.77
C MET A 222 26.22 4.89 20.79
N PRO A 223 25.53 4.16 21.67
CA PRO A 223 25.62 2.70 21.73
C PRO A 223 24.88 2.04 20.56
N VAL A 224 25.41 0.90 20.13
CA VAL A 224 24.82 0.01 19.13
C VAL A 224 24.80 -1.39 19.69
N PHE A 225 23.60 -1.91 19.94
CA PHE A 225 23.40 -3.27 20.42
C PHE A 225 22.92 -4.16 19.27
N PHE A 226 23.65 -5.25 19.02
CA PHE A 226 23.40 -6.15 17.90
C PHE A 226 23.74 -7.60 18.25
N PHE A 227 23.23 -8.53 17.43
CA PHE A 227 23.63 -9.93 17.44
C PHE A 227 23.53 -10.50 16.01
N ILE A 228 24.17 -11.64 15.81
CA ILE A 228 24.10 -12.40 14.56
C ILE A 228 23.21 -13.62 14.82
N ASP A 229 22.18 -13.84 14.02
CA ASP A 229 21.27 -14.98 14.18
C ASP A 229 22.06 -16.31 14.03
N PRO A 230 21.88 -17.30 14.92
CA PRO A 230 22.52 -18.61 14.81
C PRO A 230 22.22 -19.35 13.50
N ASP A 231 21.13 -19.04 12.78
CA ASP A 231 20.83 -19.61 11.46
C ASP A 231 21.90 -19.27 10.41
N PHE A 232 22.73 -18.25 10.65
CA PHE A 232 23.89 -17.89 9.84
C PHE A 232 24.89 -19.05 9.68
N VAL A 233 24.91 -19.99 10.62
CA VAL A 233 25.78 -21.18 10.57
C VAL A 233 25.23 -22.24 9.62
N ASN A 234 23.90 -22.30 9.46
CA ASN A 234 23.22 -23.36 8.73
C ASN A 234 23.02 -23.02 7.23
N ASP A 235 23.14 -21.74 6.84
CA ASP A 235 23.00 -21.33 5.44
C ASP A 235 24.30 -21.56 4.64
N PRO A 236 24.26 -22.35 3.55
CA PRO A 236 25.40 -22.50 2.64
C PRO A 236 25.92 -21.19 2.04
N ASN A 237 25.05 -20.19 1.85
CA ASN A 237 25.44 -18.91 1.22
C ASN A 237 26.35 -18.06 2.10
N THR A 238 26.28 -18.25 3.42
CA THR A 238 27.08 -17.55 4.44
C THR A 238 28.19 -18.42 5.01
N ALA A 239 28.40 -19.63 4.48
CA ALA A 239 29.40 -20.57 4.94
C ALA A 239 30.84 -20.01 4.91
N HIS A 240 31.14 -19.14 3.93
CA HIS A 240 32.46 -18.52 3.73
C HIS A 240 32.54 -17.05 4.18
N VAL A 241 31.52 -16.56 4.90
CA VAL A 241 31.50 -15.18 5.41
C VAL A 241 31.97 -15.20 6.86
N ASP A 242 33.21 -14.77 7.08
CA ASP A 242 33.81 -14.61 8.41
C ASP A 242 33.95 -13.12 8.80
N ASP A 243 33.78 -12.23 7.83
CA ASP A 243 33.93 -10.77 7.95
C ASP A 243 32.63 -10.06 7.62
N LEU A 244 32.13 -9.26 8.56
CA LEU A 244 31.05 -8.32 8.32
C LEU A 244 31.54 -6.91 8.56
N VAL A 245 31.13 -6.00 7.68
CA VAL A 245 31.32 -4.57 7.86
C VAL A 245 29.97 -3.95 8.15
N LEU A 246 29.87 -3.33 9.32
CA LEU A 246 28.75 -2.47 9.68
C LEU A 246 29.16 -1.03 9.38
N HIS A 247 28.61 -0.48 8.31
CA HIS A 247 28.90 0.87 7.86
C HIS A 247 27.76 1.81 8.25
N TYR A 248 28.12 2.95 8.84
CA TYR A 248 27.20 4.03 9.19
C TYR A 248 27.52 5.30 8.43
N THR A 249 26.50 5.94 7.87
CA THR A 249 26.62 7.25 7.22
C THR A 249 25.65 8.24 7.83
N PHE A 250 26.16 9.39 8.31
CA PHE A 250 25.33 10.48 8.82
C PHE A 250 25.03 11.54 7.76
N PHE A 251 23.77 11.95 7.71
CA PHE A 251 23.25 13.01 6.86
C PHE A 251 22.67 14.13 7.72
N ARG A 252 22.75 15.36 7.20
CA ARG A 252 22.11 16.53 7.82
C ARG A 252 20.63 16.51 7.49
N ALA A 253 19.78 16.59 8.50
CA ALA A 253 18.36 16.86 8.33
C ALA A 253 18.12 18.37 8.51
N GLN A 254 17.34 18.98 7.62
CA GLN A 254 16.86 20.35 7.78
C GLN A 254 15.35 20.38 7.65
N TYR A 255 14.73 21.15 8.53
CA TYR A 255 13.31 21.39 8.56
C TYR A 255 13.05 22.82 8.11
N ASP A 256 12.04 23.00 7.27
CA ASP A 256 11.49 24.33 7.01
C ASP A 256 10.63 24.80 8.19
N ASP A 257 10.23 26.08 8.18
CA ASP A 257 9.37 26.67 9.22
C ASP A 257 7.98 26.01 9.31
N GLN A 258 7.62 25.15 8.34
CA GLN A 258 6.38 24.36 8.30
C GLN A 258 6.58 22.92 8.79
N GLY A 259 7.78 22.55 9.24
CA GLY A 259 8.10 21.21 9.74
C GLY A 259 8.30 20.15 8.65
N THR A 260 8.51 20.56 7.40
CA THR A 260 8.79 19.67 6.28
C THR A 260 10.30 19.42 6.15
N LEU A 261 10.69 18.16 5.99
CA LEU A 261 12.08 17.79 5.66
C LEU A 261 12.44 18.31 4.27
N THR A 262 13.40 19.21 4.20
CA THR A 262 13.92 19.73 2.94
C THR A 262 15.32 19.16 2.67
N PRO A 263 15.60 18.65 1.45
CA PRO A 263 16.95 18.21 1.12
C PRO A 263 17.89 19.41 1.17
N VAL A 264 19.01 19.24 1.87
CA VAL A 264 20.00 20.30 1.96
C VAL A 264 20.71 20.44 0.62
N ASP A 265 20.54 21.60 -0.04
CA ASP A 265 21.26 21.90 -1.26
C ASP A 265 22.77 21.86 -1.02
N ALA A 266 23.46 20.95 -1.71
CA ALA A 266 24.90 20.73 -1.56
C ALA A 266 25.75 21.98 -1.83
N ARG A 267 25.24 22.94 -2.62
CA ARG A 267 25.89 24.24 -2.88
C ARG A 267 25.79 25.20 -1.69
N ALA A 268 24.64 25.31 -1.04
CA ALA A 268 24.45 26.17 0.13
C ALA A 268 25.24 25.64 1.35
N ALA A 269 25.37 24.31 1.45
CA ALA A 269 26.17 23.68 2.49
C ALA A 269 27.69 23.88 2.36
N ALA A 270 28.20 24.02 1.13
CA ALA A 270 29.62 24.25 0.88
C ALA A 270 30.08 25.65 1.38
N GLU A 271 29.18 26.63 1.36
CA GLU A 271 29.45 27.98 1.86
C GLU A 271 29.59 28.01 3.39
N ILE A 272 28.79 27.19 4.11
CA ILE A 272 28.88 27.05 5.57
C ILE A 272 30.22 26.42 5.99
N LYS A 273 30.76 25.48 5.20
CA LYS A 273 32.05 24.84 5.47
C LYS A 273 33.24 25.81 5.34
N ALA A 274 33.10 26.90 4.57
CA ALA A 274 34.16 27.89 4.41
C ALA A 274 34.30 28.85 5.60
N THR A 275 33.30 28.93 6.48
CA THR A 275 33.29 29.83 7.64
C THR A 275 33.83 29.18 8.93
N THR A 276 33.94 27.84 8.99
CA THR A 276 34.51 27.17 10.17
C THR A 276 36.05 27.25 10.15
N PRO A 277 36.70 27.87 11.15
CA PRO A 277 38.16 27.93 11.19
C PRO A 277 38.75 26.52 11.32
N ALA A 278 39.77 26.23 10.51
CA ALA A 278 40.54 24.99 10.59
C ALA A 278 41.05 24.76 12.02
N PRO A 279 40.99 23.54 12.58
CA PRO A 279 41.56 23.28 13.88
C PRO A 279 43.07 23.55 13.83
N ALA A 280 43.54 24.45 14.70
CA ALA A 280 44.95 24.72 14.89
C ALA A 280 45.67 23.40 15.19
N ALA A 281 46.62 23.03 14.33
CA ALA A 281 47.53 21.92 14.58
C ALA A 281 48.31 22.20 15.86
N ILE A 282 48.08 21.39 16.89
CA ILE A 282 48.94 21.35 18.07
C ILE A 282 50.16 20.52 17.67
N ALA A 283 51.31 21.18 17.72
CA ALA A 283 52.65 20.64 17.46
C ALA A 283 53.10 19.64 18.53
#